data_AF-A0A2U4F2F3-F1
#
_entry.id   AF-A0A2U4F2F3-F1
#
_cell.length_a   1.000
_cell.length_b   1.000
_cell.length_c   1.000
_cell.angle_alpha   90.00
_cell.angle_beta   90.00
_cell.angle_gamma   90.00
#
_symmetry.space_group_name_H-M   'P 1'
#
loop_
_entity.id
_entity.type
_entity.pdbx_description
1 polymer ?
#
loop_
_entity_poly.entity_id
_entity_poly.type
_entity_poly.pdbx_seq_one_letter_code
_entity_poly.pdbx_strand_id
1 'polypeptide(L)'
;MNINKILLYIAISSLSIISCGLPDVTGVTLELNQPYITKVIPGNNKITVEFEAQNNEPSFSGYNIYFGDNTYPRKYRLYNQQKALPTLIETKSTVTKKYSFTIETGAYFSTNSSDISTLKDSDLNNGIPIYVWVSAYQITPQLESYYYYDNFVQMGTPRPDALNQTINTDTTINLEGRDLARLINNNGVLYFQNVNNTSMMMVSGTSLDDVVVPPENGYGNIDLQVKANRLYLIKITEGNNAYYGKIYVRSVNGTSSIIADYCRQISANILSY
;
A
#
# COMPACT_ATOMS: atom_id res chain seq x y z
N MET A 1 -2.85 -12.87 -84.37
CA MET A 1 -2.97 -12.87 -82.89
C MET A 1 -2.13 -11.72 -82.37
N ASN A 2 -2.75 -10.66 -81.86
CA ASN A 2 -2.07 -9.38 -81.59
C ASN A 2 -1.03 -9.53 -80.48
N ILE A 3 0.26 -9.32 -80.83
CA ILE A 3 1.41 -9.33 -79.92
C ILE A 3 1.21 -8.40 -78.71
N ASN A 4 0.47 -7.30 -78.89
CA ASN A 4 0.11 -6.38 -77.80
C ASN A 4 -0.84 -6.97 -76.76
N LYS A 5 -1.63 -8.01 -77.10
CA LYS A 5 -2.49 -8.72 -76.13
C LYS A 5 -1.73 -9.76 -75.32
N ILE A 6 -0.64 -10.32 -75.87
CA ILE A 6 0.21 -11.30 -75.20
C ILE A 6 1.14 -10.59 -74.19
N LEU A 7 1.67 -9.42 -74.55
CA LEU A 7 2.45 -8.57 -73.63
C LEU A 7 1.61 -8.05 -72.45
N LEU A 8 0.33 -7.73 -72.67
CA LEU A 8 -0.57 -7.32 -71.59
C LEU A 8 -0.89 -8.48 -70.63
N TYR A 9 -0.99 -9.71 -71.13
CA TYR A 9 -1.19 -10.91 -70.31
C TYR A 9 0.05 -11.23 -69.46
N ILE A 10 1.26 -11.11 -70.02
CA ILE A 10 2.52 -11.34 -69.30
C ILE A 10 2.78 -10.24 -68.25
N ALA A 11 2.38 -8.99 -68.52
CA ALA A 11 2.48 -7.89 -67.55
C ALA A 11 1.51 -8.04 -66.37
N ILE A 12 0.33 -8.64 -66.57
CA ILE A 12 -0.64 -8.89 -65.48
C ILE A 12 -0.27 -10.12 -64.65
N SER A 13 0.41 -11.12 -65.23
CA SER A 13 0.85 -12.33 -64.52
C SER A 13 2.18 -12.21 -63.77
N SER A 14 2.90 -11.09 -63.93
CA SER A 14 4.18 -10.81 -63.25
C SER A 14 4.06 -9.77 -62.12
N LEU A 15 2.83 -9.37 -61.77
CA LEU A 15 2.54 -8.80 -60.45
C LEU A 15 2.72 -9.92 -59.43
N SER A 16 3.97 -10.17 -59.07
CA SER A 16 4.32 -10.79 -57.80
C SER A 16 3.47 -10.13 -56.74
N ILE A 17 2.56 -10.91 -56.16
CA ILE A 17 1.84 -10.59 -54.96
C ILE A 17 2.93 -10.39 -53.91
N ILE A 18 3.47 -9.17 -53.84
CA ILE A 18 4.09 -8.66 -52.64
C ILE A 18 2.90 -8.55 -51.70
N SER A 19 2.59 -9.69 -51.07
CA SER A 19 1.99 -9.68 -49.76
C SER A 19 3.03 -8.98 -48.90
N CYS A 20 2.94 -7.64 -48.86
CA CYS A 20 3.14 -6.97 -47.60
C CYS A 20 2.11 -7.66 -46.71
N GLY A 21 2.55 -8.67 -45.94
CA GLY A 21 1.71 -9.31 -44.95
C GLY A 21 0.95 -8.19 -44.25
N LEU A 22 -0.37 -8.38 -44.09
CA LEU A 22 -1.15 -7.45 -43.28
C LEU A 22 -0.30 -7.11 -42.04
N PRO A 23 -0.15 -5.83 -41.68
CA PRO A 23 0.47 -5.50 -40.41
C PRO A 23 -0.26 -6.35 -39.38
N ASP A 24 0.51 -7.21 -38.71
CA ASP A 24 -0.03 -8.18 -37.79
C ASP A 24 -0.90 -7.41 -36.79
N VAL A 25 -2.22 -7.63 -36.86
CA VAL A 25 -3.19 -6.92 -36.02
C VAL A 25 -3.10 -7.42 -34.57
N THR A 26 -2.16 -8.31 -34.25
CA THR A 26 -1.72 -8.61 -32.88
C THR A 26 -0.96 -7.44 -32.24
N GLY A 27 -0.62 -6.41 -33.01
CA GLY A 27 0.03 -5.18 -32.54
C GLY A 27 -0.89 -4.15 -31.89
N VAL A 28 -2.15 -4.47 -31.56
CA VAL A 28 -2.78 -3.72 -30.46
C VAL A 28 -2.02 -4.15 -29.22
N THR A 29 -1.17 -3.27 -28.69
CA THR A 29 -0.77 -3.36 -27.29
C THR A 29 -2.07 -3.41 -26.50
N LEU A 30 -2.51 -4.62 -26.17
CA LEU A 30 -3.58 -4.87 -25.22
C LEU A 30 -2.99 -4.43 -23.89
N GLU A 31 -3.12 -3.14 -23.61
CA GLU A 31 -2.67 -2.56 -22.37
C GLU A 31 -3.56 -3.16 -21.28
N LEU A 32 -3.00 -4.14 -20.57
CA LEU A 32 -3.59 -4.63 -19.33
C LEU A 32 -3.87 -3.39 -18.47
N ASN A 33 -5.15 -3.09 -18.28
CA ASN A 33 -5.58 -1.95 -17.48
C ASN A 33 -4.89 -1.95 -16.13
N GLN A 34 -4.32 -0.80 -15.82
CA GLN A 34 -3.42 -0.65 -14.70
C GLN A 34 -4.18 -0.65 -13.37
N PRO A 35 -3.64 -1.34 -12.35
CA PRO A 35 -4.09 -1.17 -10.98
C PRO A 35 -3.69 0.21 -10.44
N TYR A 36 -4.62 0.88 -9.78
CA TYR A 36 -4.36 2.12 -9.06
C TYR A 36 -4.29 1.84 -7.56
N ILE A 37 -3.11 2.03 -6.95
CA ILE A 37 -2.96 1.91 -5.49
C ILE A 37 -3.71 3.07 -4.85
N THR A 38 -4.76 2.76 -4.09
CA THR A 38 -5.58 3.74 -3.40
C THR A 38 -5.03 4.08 -2.03
N LYS A 39 -4.37 3.13 -1.38
CA LYS A 39 -3.86 3.30 -0.01
C LYS A 39 -2.73 2.34 0.31
N VAL A 40 -1.72 2.82 1.03
CA VAL A 40 -0.73 1.96 1.69
C VAL A 40 -0.86 2.13 3.21
N ILE A 41 -1.32 1.10 3.89
CA ILE A 41 -1.59 1.12 5.34
C ILE A 41 -0.42 0.46 6.07
N PRO A 42 0.38 1.21 6.84
CA PRO A 42 1.46 0.62 7.61
C PRO A 42 0.94 -0.01 8.91
N GLY A 43 1.52 -1.17 9.26
CA GLY A 43 1.37 -1.80 10.57
C GLY A 43 2.70 -2.37 11.07
N ASN A 44 2.64 -3.14 12.15
CA ASN A 44 3.83 -3.75 12.75
C ASN A 44 4.52 -4.75 11.83
N ASN A 45 5.73 -4.40 11.37
CA ASN A 45 6.55 -5.17 10.43
C ASN A 45 5.81 -5.61 9.15
N LYS A 46 4.80 -4.83 8.73
CA LYS A 46 3.96 -5.18 7.59
C LYS A 46 3.35 -3.94 6.94
N ILE A 47 2.90 -4.13 5.71
CA ILE A 47 2.19 -3.12 4.93
C ILE A 47 0.99 -3.76 4.23
N THR A 48 -0.19 -3.19 4.41
CA THR A 48 -1.37 -3.54 3.61
C THR A 48 -1.52 -2.58 2.43
N VAL A 49 -1.62 -3.14 1.24
CA VAL A 49 -1.78 -2.42 -0.03
C VAL A 49 -3.23 -2.56 -0.46
N GLU A 50 -3.93 -1.43 -0.57
CA GLU A 50 -5.26 -1.37 -1.18
C GLU A 50 -5.14 -0.78 -2.56
N PHE A 51 -5.79 -1.40 -3.53
CA PHE A 51 -5.78 -0.93 -4.90
C PHE A 51 -7.08 -1.24 -5.63
N GLU A 52 -7.40 -0.44 -6.63
CA GLU A 52 -8.55 -0.61 -7.50
C GLU A 52 -8.08 -0.95 -8.90
N ALA A 53 -8.74 -1.93 -9.52
CA ALA A 53 -8.39 -2.36 -10.87
C ALA A 53 -9.60 -2.95 -11.60
N GLN A 54 -9.58 -2.82 -12.92
CA GLN A 54 -10.57 -3.39 -13.83
C GLN A 54 -9.81 -3.89 -15.04
N ASN A 55 -9.81 -5.19 -15.33
CA ASN A 55 -9.06 -5.72 -16.46
C ASN A 55 -9.95 -6.64 -17.28
N ASN A 56 -10.37 -6.23 -18.48
CA ASN A 56 -11.28 -7.00 -19.31
C ASN A 56 -10.55 -7.91 -20.32
N GLU A 57 -9.21 -7.94 -20.25
CA GLU A 57 -8.41 -8.65 -21.24
C GLU A 57 -8.58 -10.17 -21.11
N PRO A 58 -8.87 -10.90 -22.21
CA PRO A 58 -9.07 -12.34 -22.17
C PRO A 58 -7.89 -13.13 -21.58
N SER A 59 -6.67 -12.62 -21.73
CA SER A 59 -5.44 -13.24 -21.24
C SER A 59 -5.04 -12.80 -19.82
N PHE A 60 -5.77 -11.86 -19.22
CA PHE A 60 -5.50 -11.40 -17.86
C PHE A 60 -5.58 -12.55 -16.86
N SER A 61 -4.55 -12.68 -16.03
CA SER A 61 -4.38 -13.81 -15.09
C SER A 61 -4.31 -13.36 -13.63
N GLY A 62 -4.15 -12.06 -13.36
CA GLY A 62 -4.07 -11.54 -12.00
C GLY A 62 -3.06 -10.40 -11.84
N TYR A 63 -2.67 -10.11 -10.60
CA TYR A 63 -1.80 -8.98 -10.26
C TYR A 63 -0.49 -9.44 -9.61
N ASN A 64 0.61 -8.85 -10.05
CA ASN A 64 1.90 -8.96 -9.40
C ASN A 64 2.15 -7.75 -8.51
N ILE A 65 2.51 -8.03 -7.26
CA ILE A 65 2.84 -7.04 -6.26
C ILE A 65 4.34 -7.07 -6.03
N TYR A 66 4.91 -5.88 -5.99
CA TYR A 66 6.32 -5.67 -5.75
C TYR A 66 6.52 -4.68 -4.62
N PHE A 67 7.66 -4.78 -3.96
CA PHE A 67 8.13 -3.72 -3.09
C PHE A 67 9.65 -3.54 -3.18
N GLY A 68 10.14 -2.43 -2.68
CA GLY A 68 11.57 -2.12 -2.67
C GLY A 68 11.87 -0.78 -2.02
N ASP A 69 12.96 -0.16 -2.47
CA ASP A 69 13.38 1.18 -2.07
C ASP A 69 12.96 2.23 -3.11
N ASN A 70 13.28 3.50 -2.86
CA ASN A 70 12.91 4.62 -3.74
C ASN A 70 13.54 4.55 -5.14
N THR A 71 14.64 3.81 -5.29
CA THR A 71 15.42 3.72 -6.52
C THR A 71 14.98 2.50 -7.32
N TYR A 72 14.64 1.41 -6.63
CA TYR A 72 14.14 0.20 -7.24
C TYR A 72 12.89 -0.35 -6.51
N PRO A 73 11.71 0.27 -6.71
CA PRO A 73 10.44 -0.18 -6.13
C PRO A 73 10.03 -1.60 -6.53
N ARG A 74 10.58 -2.13 -7.64
CA ARG A 74 10.31 -3.48 -8.15
C ARG A 74 11.34 -4.53 -7.71
N LYS A 75 12.17 -4.20 -6.71
CA LYS A 75 13.27 -5.05 -6.23
C LYS A 75 12.83 -6.44 -5.78
N TYR A 76 11.75 -6.50 -5.02
CA TYR A 76 11.23 -7.73 -4.47
C TYR A 76 9.90 -8.03 -5.14
N ARG A 77 9.85 -9.09 -5.94
CA ARG A 77 8.61 -9.60 -6.54
C ARG A 77 7.96 -10.60 -5.61
N LEU A 78 6.70 -10.39 -5.25
CA LEU A 78 5.95 -11.29 -4.37
C LEU A 78 5.28 -12.42 -5.17
N TYR A 79 5.14 -13.58 -4.53
CA TYR A 79 4.49 -14.76 -5.09
C TYR A 79 3.30 -15.18 -4.24
N ASN A 80 2.40 -15.95 -4.83
CA ASN A 80 1.32 -16.58 -4.08
C ASN A 80 1.83 -17.74 -3.21
N GLN A 81 0.91 -18.37 -2.46
CA GLN A 81 1.23 -19.50 -1.56
C GLN A 81 1.79 -20.74 -2.28
N GLN A 82 1.52 -20.88 -3.58
CA GLN A 82 2.06 -21.95 -4.43
C GLN A 82 3.44 -21.60 -5.03
N LYS A 83 4.04 -20.46 -4.62
CA LYS A 83 5.30 -19.94 -5.16
C LYS A 83 5.24 -19.69 -6.67
N ALA A 84 4.07 -19.29 -7.17
CA ALA A 84 3.82 -18.99 -8.58
C ALA A 84 3.35 -17.54 -8.76
N LEU A 85 3.44 -17.06 -10.00
CA LEU A 85 2.82 -15.82 -10.43
C LEU A 85 1.44 -16.11 -11.07
N PRO A 86 0.47 -15.20 -10.96
CA PRO A 86 0.59 -13.91 -10.27
C PRO A 86 0.53 -13.99 -8.73
N THR A 87 0.96 -12.92 -8.05
CA THR A 87 0.83 -12.79 -6.59
C THR A 87 -0.63 -12.95 -6.14
N LEU A 88 -1.55 -12.29 -6.86
CA LEU A 88 -3.00 -12.41 -6.71
C LEU A 88 -3.59 -12.99 -8.00
N ILE A 89 -4.23 -14.15 -7.91
CA ILE A 89 -4.91 -14.77 -9.05
C ILE A 89 -6.28 -14.13 -9.24
N GLU A 90 -6.59 -13.72 -10.46
CA GLU A 90 -7.88 -13.14 -10.81
C GLU A 90 -8.20 -13.39 -12.28
N THR A 91 -9.48 -13.32 -12.62
CA THR A 91 -9.97 -13.43 -13.98
C THR A 91 -10.49 -12.09 -14.47
N LYS A 92 -10.60 -11.95 -15.79
CA LYS A 92 -11.08 -10.72 -16.41
C LYS A 92 -12.40 -10.22 -15.82
N SER A 93 -12.53 -8.91 -15.72
CA SER A 93 -13.67 -8.21 -15.15
C SER A 93 -13.99 -6.96 -15.95
N THR A 94 -15.28 -6.79 -16.26
CA THR A 94 -15.82 -5.54 -16.85
C THR A 94 -16.20 -4.52 -15.79
N VAL A 95 -15.96 -4.79 -14.50
CA VAL A 95 -16.22 -3.85 -13.40
C VAL A 95 -14.96 -3.61 -12.58
N THR A 96 -14.79 -2.37 -12.08
CA THR A 96 -13.73 -2.02 -11.14
C THR A 96 -13.93 -2.74 -9.82
N LYS A 97 -12.91 -3.48 -9.41
CA LYS A 97 -12.86 -4.22 -8.15
C LYS A 97 -11.85 -3.56 -7.22
N LYS A 98 -12.11 -3.66 -5.91
CA LYS A 98 -11.17 -3.28 -4.86
C LYS A 98 -10.44 -4.52 -4.38
N TYR A 99 -9.13 -4.41 -4.22
CA TYR A 99 -8.26 -5.45 -3.72
C TYR A 99 -7.53 -4.96 -2.49
N SER A 100 -7.21 -5.90 -1.60
CA SER A 100 -6.37 -5.69 -0.44
C SER A 100 -5.38 -6.84 -0.34
N PHE A 101 -4.10 -6.51 -0.18
CA PHE A 101 -3.03 -7.48 -0.01
C PHE A 101 -2.06 -7.03 1.07
N THR A 102 -1.69 -7.92 1.98
CA THR A 102 -0.73 -7.61 3.04
C THR A 102 0.64 -8.19 2.72
N ILE A 103 1.64 -7.32 2.65
CA ILE A 103 3.05 -7.66 2.61
C ILE A 103 3.49 -7.83 4.07
N GLU A 104 3.82 -9.06 4.46
CA GLU A 104 4.21 -9.41 5.83
C GLU A 104 5.28 -10.49 5.86
N THR A 105 5.96 -10.62 7.00
CA THR A 105 6.89 -11.72 7.29
C THR A 105 6.23 -13.06 6.96
N GLY A 106 6.97 -13.95 6.29
CA GLY A 106 6.43 -15.22 5.81
C GLY A 106 5.97 -15.21 4.35
N ALA A 107 5.76 -14.05 3.72
CA ALA A 107 5.43 -13.98 2.31
C ALA A 107 6.60 -14.45 1.42
N TYR A 108 6.27 -15.09 0.30
CA TYR A 108 7.27 -15.55 -0.67
C TYR A 108 7.66 -14.43 -1.63
N PHE A 109 8.95 -14.29 -1.88
CA PHE A 109 9.49 -13.26 -2.76
C PHE A 109 10.72 -13.73 -3.55
N SER A 110 11.09 -12.97 -4.58
CA SER A 110 12.35 -13.13 -5.31
C SER A 110 12.90 -11.76 -5.75
N THR A 111 14.22 -11.65 -5.81
CA THR A 111 14.94 -10.48 -6.35
C THR A 111 15.50 -10.71 -7.76
N ASN A 112 15.55 -11.95 -8.22
CA ASN A 112 16.18 -12.36 -9.48
C ASN A 112 15.27 -13.20 -10.38
N SER A 113 14.01 -13.39 -9.99
CA SER A 113 13.01 -14.20 -10.70
C SER A 113 13.28 -15.71 -10.76
N SER A 114 14.35 -16.21 -10.13
CA SER A 114 14.69 -17.65 -10.10
C SER A 114 14.60 -18.26 -8.72
N ASP A 115 15.11 -17.55 -7.71
CA ASP A 115 15.17 -18.06 -6.34
C ASP A 115 14.04 -17.45 -5.52
N ILE A 116 13.20 -18.32 -4.94
CA ILE A 116 12.07 -17.91 -4.11
C ILE A 116 12.42 -18.11 -2.64
N SER A 117 12.50 -16.99 -1.92
CA SER A 117 12.77 -16.90 -0.49
C SER A 117 11.53 -16.47 0.29
N THR A 118 11.64 -16.48 1.61
CA THR A 118 10.59 -16.05 2.53
C THR A 118 11.01 -14.76 3.23
N LEU A 119 10.13 -13.76 3.29
CA LEU A 119 10.38 -12.51 3.98
C LEU A 119 10.60 -12.72 5.47
N LYS A 120 11.60 -12.03 6.01
CA LYS A 120 11.95 -11.99 7.42
C LYS A 120 11.57 -10.62 8.00
N ASP A 121 11.52 -10.51 9.32
CA ASP A 121 11.27 -9.23 10.00
C ASP A 121 12.26 -8.14 9.57
N SER A 122 13.52 -8.52 9.29
CA SER A 122 14.57 -7.63 8.80
C SER A 122 14.27 -7.00 7.44
N ASP A 123 13.41 -7.62 6.64
CA ASP A 123 13.06 -7.14 5.29
C ASP A 123 11.92 -6.10 5.33
N LEU A 124 11.14 -6.06 6.42
CA LEU A 124 10.02 -5.15 6.66
C LEU A 124 10.17 -4.42 8.00
N ASN A 125 11.38 -3.97 8.32
CA ASN A 125 11.68 -3.29 9.57
C ASN A 125 10.83 -2.02 9.75
N ASN A 126 10.34 -1.83 10.98
CA ASN A 126 9.66 -0.60 11.34
C ASN A 126 10.56 0.63 11.17
N GLY A 127 9.99 1.73 10.70
CA GLY A 127 10.69 2.99 10.44
C GLY A 127 11.43 3.07 9.11
N ILE A 128 11.57 1.97 8.37
CA ILE A 128 12.21 1.97 7.06
C ILE A 128 11.13 2.14 5.97
N PRO A 129 11.18 3.21 5.16
CA PRO A 129 10.25 3.38 4.06
C PRO A 129 10.40 2.27 3.02
N ILE A 130 9.28 1.73 2.56
CA ILE A 130 9.21 0.81 1.43
C ILE A 130 8.28 1.36 0.37
N TYR A 131 8.65 1.12 -0.88
CA TYR A 131 7.92 1.59 -2.05
C TYR A 131 7.23 0.41 -2.68
N VAL A 132 5.92 0.52 -2.92
CA VAL A 132 5.05 -0.55 -3.40
C VAL A 132 4.65 -0.29 -4.84
N TRP A 133 4.66 -1.34 -5.66
CA TRP A 133 4.21 -1.31 -7.05
C TRP A 133 3.27 -2.48 -7.33
N VAL A 134 2.19 -2.23 -8.07
CA VAL A 134 1.25 -3.27 -8.50
C VAL A 134 1.15 -3.25 -10.02
N SER A 135 1.19 -4.42 -10.65
CA SER A 135 1.06 -4.58 -12.10
C SER A 135 0.04 -5.65 -12.44
N ALA A 136 -0.71 -5.43 -13.50
CA ALA A 136 -1.53 -6.49 -14.09
C ALA A 136 -0.64 -7.47 -14.85
N TYR A 137 -0.96 -8.76 -14.79
CA TYR A 137 -0.15 -9.85 -15.31
C TYR A 137 -0.98 -10.80 -16.18
N GLN A 138 -0.35 -11.33 -17.23
CA GLN A 138 -0.86 -12.43 -18.04
C GLN A 138 0.18 -13.55 -18.10
N ILE A 139 -0.23 -14.80 -17.84
CA ILE A 139 0.66 -15.98 -17.83
C ILE A 139 1.19 -16.31 -19.22
N THR A 140 0.40 -16.08 -20.27
CA THR A 140 0.80 -16.38 -21.66
C THR A 140 0.48 -15.15 -22.51
N PRO A 141 1.47 -14.39 -23.00
CA PRO A 141 2.89 -14.74 -23.15
C PRO A 141 3.84 -14.25 -22.02
N GLN A 142 3.44 -14.30 -20.75
CA GLN A 142 4.20 -13.75 -19.60
C GLN A 142 4.49 -12.26 -19.74
N LEU A 143 3.44 -11.44 -19.70
CA LEU A 143 3.55 -9.99 -19.82
C LEU A 143 2.92 -9.28 -18.62
N GLU A 144 3.41 -8.08 -18.36
CA GLU A 144 2.90 -7.18 -17.35
C GLU A 144 2.53 -5.82 -17.96
N SER A 145 1.60 -5.11 -17.32
CA SER A 145 1.40 -3.68 -17.57
C SER A 145 2.68 -2.88 -17.27
N TYR A 146 3.10 -1.97 -18.16
CA TYR A 146 4.34 -1.18 -18.03
C TYR A 146 4.06 0.32 -18.07
N TYR A 147 4.57 1.09 -17.08
CA TYR A 147 4.50 2.56 -17.05
C TYR A 147 5.71 3.20 -16.33
N TYR A 148 5.82 4.53 -16.44
CA TYR A 148 6.80 5.37 -15.73
C TYR A 148 6.52 5.40 -14.21
N TYR A 149 7.58 5.43 -13.41
CA TYR A 149 7.57 5.23 -11.95
C TYR A 149 6.65 6.19 -11.17
N ASP A 150 6.55 7.45 -11.59
CA ASP A 150 6.10 8.55 -10.72
C ASP A 150 4.60 8.56 -10.35
N ASN A 151 3.75 7.81 -11.06
CA ASN A 151 2.29 7.87 -10.86
C ASN A 151 1.69 6.65 -10.12
N PHE A 152 2.47 5.60 -9.90
CA PHE A 152 1.92 4.28 -9.54
C PHE A 152 2.69 3.56 -8.43
N VAL A 153 3.75 4.18 -7.93
CA VAL A 153 4.44 3.76 -6.70
C VAL A 153 3.83 4.51 -5.52
N GLN A 154 3.55 3.81 -4.43
CA GLN A 154 3.17 4.44 -3.16
C GLN A 154 4.15 4.04 -2.05
N MET A 155 4.34 4.91 -1.06
CA MET A 155 5.35 4.75 -0.03
C MET A 155 4.71 4.51 1.33
N GLY A 156 4.93 3.31 1.86
CA GLY A 156 4.58 2.99 3.23
C GLY A 156 5.80 2.95 4.14
N THR A 157 5.61 3.11 5.45
CA THR A 157 6.68 2.94 6.44
C THR A 157 6.14 2.10 7.57
N PRO A 158 6.50 0.80 7.67
CA PRO A 158 6.02 -0.06 8.75
C PRO A 158 6.29 0.59 10.10
N ARG A 159 5.43 0.32 11.07
CA ARG A 159 5.47 1.01 12.36
C ARG A 159 5.13 0.05 13.49
N PRO A 160 5.71 0.24 14.68
CA PRO A 160 5.33 -0.53 15.84
C PRO A 160 3.88 -0.23 16.21
N ASP A 161 3.13 -1.30 16.48
CA ASP A 161 1.77 -1.23 17.01
C ASP A 161 1.72 -2.00 18.34
N ALA A 162 1.08 -1.41 19.34
CA ALA A 162 0.71 -2.07 20.59
C ALA A 162 -0.80 -2.25 20.60
N LEU A 163 -1.27 -3.49 20.51
CA LEU A 163 -2.68 -3.82 20.35
C LEU A 163 -3.28 -4.34 21.66
N ASN A 164 -4.56 -4.03 21.89
CA ASN A 164 -5.38 -4.52 22.99
C ASN A 164 -4.73 -4.31 24.37
N GLN A 165 -4.14 -3.13 24.58
CA GLN A 165 -3.44 -2.79 25.81
C GLN A 165 -4.41 -2.21 26.83
N THR A 166 -4.31 -2.67 28.08
CA THR A 166 -5.01 -2.06 29.21
C THR A 166 -4.17 -0.93 29.78
N ILE A 167 -4.71 0.28 29.78
CA ILE A 167 -4.02 1.49 30.23
C ILE A 167 -4.77 2.02 31.44
N ASN A 168 -4.08 2.09 32.57
CA ASN A 168 -4.63 2.59 33.82
C ASN A 168 -4.47 4.11 33.93
N THR A 169 -5.32 4.74 34.75
CA THR A 169 -5.15 6.15 35.11
C THR A 169 -3.77 6.43 35.67
N ASP A 170 -3.29 7.64 35.42
CA ASP A 170 -1.95 8.13 35.77
C ASP A 170 -0.80 7.42 35.07
N THR A 171 -1.09 6.63 34.04
CA THR A 171 -0.09 6.00 33.19
C THR A 171 0.20 6.86 31.96
N THR A 172 1.47 7.06 31.65
CA THR A 172 1.90 7.62 30.37
C THR A 172 1.99 6.51 29.32
N ILE A 173 1.30 6.71 28.20
CA ILE A 173 1.35 5.83 27.04
C ILE A 173 2.65 6.14 26.31
N ASN A 174 3.55 5.15 26.23
CA ASN A 174 4.84 5.27 25.57
C ASN A 174 4.99 4.14 24.55
N LEU A 175 5.64 4.44 23.42
CA LEU A 175 6.04 3.43 22.44
C LEU A 175 7.40 3.79 21.82
N GLU A 176 8.34 2.85 21.84
CA GLU A 176 9.69 3.02 21.31
C GLU A 176 10.39 4.28 21.83
N GLY A 177 10.31 4.50 23.16
CA GLY A 177 11.04 5.57 23.84
C GLY A 177 10.43 6.96 23.71
N ARG A 178 9.18 7.09 23.24
CA ARG A 178 8.47 8.38 23.15
C ARG A 178 7.09 8.30 23.76
N ASP A 179 6.77 9.34 24.53
CA ASP A 179 5.46 9.48 25.15
C ASP A 179 4.45 10.01 24.13
N LEU A 180 3.24 9.44 24.14
CA LEU A 180 2.13 9.84 23.29
C LEU A 180 1.16 10.74 24.06
N ALA A 181 0.67 10.27 25.20
CA ALA A 181 -0.27 10.98 26.06
C ALA A 181 -0.26 10.34 27.45
N ARG A 182 -0.72 11.08 28.46
CA ARG A 182 -0.99 10.53 29.79
C ARG A 182 -2.49 10.35 29.98
N LEU A 183 -2.92 9.19 30.45
CA LEU A 183 -4.31 8.98 30.84
C LEU A 183 -4.52 9.56 32.24
N ILE A 184 -5.45 10.51 32.39
CA ILE A 184 -5.79 11.12 33.68
C ILE A 184 -7.28 10.96 33.98
N ASN A 185 -7.62 10.98 35.26
CA ASN A 185 -8.99 11.13 35.72
C ASN A 185 -9.17 12.55 36.25
N ASN A 186 -10.12 13.29 35.69
CA ASN A 186 -10.51 14.60 36.18
C ASN A 186 -12.01 14.58 36.48
N ASN A 187 -12.37 14.70 37.77
CA ASN A 187 -13.75 14.71 38.25
C ASN A 187 -14.60 13.52 37.77
N GLY A 188 -14.03 12.32 37.76
CA GLY A 188 -14.74 11.09 37.38
C GLY A 188 -14.86 10.88 35.87
N VAL A 189 -14.15 11.66 35.06
CA VAL A 189 -14.09 11.52 33.61
C VAL A 189 -12.64 11.35 33.17
N LEU A 190 -12.40 10.41 32.25
CA LEU A 190 -11.07 10.16 31.71
C LEU A 190 -10.72 11.16 30.61
N TYR A 191 -9.48 11.66 30.65
CA TYR A 191 -8.91 12.52 29.61
C TYR A 191 -7.53 12.01 29.20
N PHE A 192 -7.19 12.23 27.94
CA PHE A 192 -5.79 12.24 27.51
C PHE A 192 -5.23 13.63 27.73
N GLN A 193 -4.18 13.68 28.55
CA GLN A 193 -3.38 14.87 28.79
C GLN A 193 -2.14 14.86 27.90
N ASN A 194 -1.81 16.03 27.35
CA ASN A 194 -0.58 16.21 26.59
C ASN A 194 0.63 16.01 27.50
N VAL A 195 1.60 15.25 27.01
CA VAL A 195 2.93 15.12 27.58
C VAL A 195 3.89 16.09 26.88
N ASN A 196 5.13 16.20 27.37
CA ASN A 196 6.09 17.16 26.85
C ASN A 196 6.20 17.07 25.32
N ASN A 197 6.07 18.24 24.67
CA ASN A 197 6.18 18.40 23.22
C ASN A 197 5.11 17.69 22.37
N THR A 198 4.01 17.25 22.99
CA THR A 198 2.87 16.66 22.29
C THR A 198 1.72 17.62 22.16
N SER A 199 0.97 17.46 21.08
CA SER A 199 -0.32 18.09 20.84
C SER A 199 -1.26 17.04 20.25
N MET A 200 -2.55 17.13 20.54
CA MET A 200 -3.51 16.08 20.19
C MET A 200 -4.73 16.62 19.45
N MET A 201 -5.31 15.76 18.62
CA MET A 201 -6.63 15.97 18.04
C MET A 201 -7.44 14.67 18.09
N MET A 202 -8.76 14.82 18.22
CA MET A 202 -9.70 13.70 18.16
C MET A 202 -10.32 13.65 16.77
N VAL A 203 -10.40 12.45 16.19
CA VAL A 203 -11.12 12.19 14.95
C VAL A 203 -12.05 11.00 15.12
N SER A 204 -13.02 10.88 14.22
CA SER A 204 -13.77 9.64 14.06
C SER A 204 -12.84 8.54 13.53
N GLY A 205 -12.94 7.35 14.11
CA GLY A 205 -12.26 6.16 13.61
C GLY A 205 -12.71 4.90 14.34
N THR A 206 -12.54 3.76 13.70
CA THR A 206 -12.80 2.40 14.16
C THR A 206 -11.51 1.57 14.27
N SER A 207 -10.36 2.09 13.84
CA SER A 207 -9.07 1.40 13.95
C SER A 207 -7.87 2.38 13.93
N LEU A 208 -6.64 1.85 14.13
CA LEU A 208 -5.40 2.60 13.91
C LEU A 208 -5.13 2.90 12.41
N ASP A 209 -5.83 2.21 11.51
CA ASP A 209 -5.57 2.16 10.08
C ASP A 209 -6.41 3.16 9.26
N ASP A 210 -7.38 3.80 9.91
CA ASP A 210 -8.33 4.69 9.24
C ASP A 210 -7.63 5.92 8.66
N VAL A 211 -6.83 6.62 9.48
CA VAL A 211 -6.07 7.82 9.07
C VAL A 211 -4.66 7.42 8.69
N VAL A 212 -4.39 7.13 7.41
CA VAL A 212 -3.04 6.74 6.97
C VAL A 212 -2.10 7.94 6.93
N VAL A 213 -2.51 9.02 6.28
CA VAL A 213 -1.81 10.31 6.29
C VAL A 213 -2.35 11.16 7.44
N PRO A 214 -1.59 11.41 8.52
CA PRO A 214 -2.04 12.34 9.55
C PRO A 214 -2.08 13.77 9.00
N PRO A 215 -3.08 14.59 9.37
CA PRO A 215 -3.10 15.99 8.99
C PRO A 215 -1.93 16.74 9.64
N GLU A 216 -1.49 17.84 9.02
CA GLU A 216 -0.38 18.65 9.54
C GLU A 216 -0.80 19.61 10.68
N ASN A 217 -2.08 20.01 10.64
CA ASN A 217 -2.70 21.04 11.47
C ASN A 217 -3.93 20.49 12.21
N GLY A 218 -4.40 21.23 13.22
CA GLY A 218 -5.61 20.89 14.00
C GLY A 218 -5.34 20.26 15.37
N TYR A 219 -4.07 20.07 15.73
CA TYR A 219 -3.67 19.58 17.05
C TYR A 219 -3.70 20.73 18.06
N GLY A 220 -4.23 20.45 19.25
CA GLY A 220 -4.31 21.39 20.37
C GLY A 220 -3.61 20.85 21.61
N ASN A 221 -3.38 21.76 22.57
CA ASN A 221 -2.72 21.46 23.85
C ASN A 221 -3.72 21.23 25.00
N ILE A 222 -5.03 21.19 24.69
CA ILE A 222 -6.07 20.91 25.68
C ILE A 222 -6.18 19.42 25.95
N ASP A 223 -6.57 19.06 27.16
CA ASP A 223 -6.88 17.69 27.53
C ASP A 223 -8.14 17.24 26.78
N LEU A 224 -8.07 16.07 26.13
CA LEU A 224 -9.16 15.55 25.33
C LEU A 224 -9.88 14.44 26.08
N GLN A 225 -11.20 14.58 26.24
CA GLN A 225 -12.01 13.54 26.89
C GLN A 225 -11.86 12.22 26.14
N VAL A 226 -11.60 11.15 26.89
CA VAL A 226 -11.49 9.80 26.35
C VAL A 226 -12.88 9.23 26.07
N LYS A 227 -13.07 8.75 24.85
CA LYS A 227 -14.32 8.17 24.36
C LYS A 227 -14.00 6.86 23.65
N ALA A 228 -14.80 5.84 23.91
CA ALA A 228 -14.72 4.58 23.17
C ALA A 228 -15.03 4.81 21.67
N ASN A 229 -14.45 3.99 20.81
CA ASN A 229 -14.61 4.05 19.35
C ASN A 229 -14.22 5.44 18.79
N ARG A 230 -13.11 5.96 19.29
CA ARG A 230 -12.49 7.19 18.80
C ARG A 230 -11.00 7.00 18.60
N LEU A 231 -10.50 7.72 17.60
CA LEU A 231 -9.10 7.77 17.25
C LEU A 231 -8.56 9.14 17.68
N TYR A 232 -7.45 9.11 18.40
CA TYR A 232 -6.72 10.28 18.84
C TYR A 232 -5.41 10.31 18.07
N LEU A 233 -5.16 11.41 17.37
CA LEU A 233 -3.91 11.64 16.65
C LEU A 233 -3.03 12.52 17.53
N ILE A 234 -1.75 12.16 17.60
CA ILE A 234 -0.77 12.83 18.44
C ILE A 234 0.33 13.34 17.52
N LYS A 235 0.64 14.62 17.62
CA LYS A 235 1.82 15.23 16.97
C LYS A 235 2.87 15.50 18.04
N ILE A 236 4.04 14.92 17.85
CA ILE A 236 5.21 15.08 18.73
C ILE A 236 6.20 16.00 18.00
N THR A 237 6.57 17.13 18.60
CA THR A 237 7.45 18.12 17.98
C THR A 237 8.80 18.15 18.68
N GLU A 238 9.86 17.70 18.04
CA GLU A 238 11.22 17.77 18.61
C GLU A 238 12.14 18.57 17.70
N GLY A 239 12.50 19.78 18.16
CA GLY A 239 13.22 20.73 17.33
C GLY A 239 12.43 21.06 16.07
N ASN A 240 13.03 20.79 14.90
CA ASN A 240 12.39 21.00 13.59
C ASN A 240 11.69 19.75 13.03
N ASN A 241 11.62 18.66 13.79
CA ASN A 241 11.05 17.40 13.35
C ASN A 241 9.66 17.18 13.95
N ALA A 242 8.73 16.72 13.11
CA ALA A 242 7.42 16.24 13.53
C ALA A 242 7.36 14.72 13.43
N TYR A 243 6.84 14.08 14.48
CA TYR A 243 6.47 12.67 14.47
C TYR A 243 4.98 12.55 14.77
N TYR A 244 4.37 11.47 14.30
CA TYR A 244 2.94 11.24 14.49
C TYR A 244 2.68 9.91 15.20
N GLY A 245 1.81 9.96 16.20
CA GLY A 245 1.30 8.81 16.93
C GLY A 245 -0.22 8.73 16.84
N LYS A 246 -0.75 7.57 17.19
CA LYS A 246 -2.20 7.35 17.26
C LYS A 246 -2.56 6.50 18.46
N ILE A 247 -3.71 6.79 19.05
CA ILE A 247 -4.34 5.96 20.07
C ILE A 247 -5.78 5.73 19.63
N TYR A 248 -6.14 4.47 19.37
CA TYR A 248 -7.53 4.06 19.14
C TYR A 248 -8.09 3.45 20.43
N VAL A 249 -9.16 4.03 20.95
CA VAL A 249 -9.77 3.59 22.21
C VAL A 249 -10.87 2.59 21.90
N ARG A 250 -10.66 1.32 22.24
CA ARG A 250 -11.64 0.24 22.06
C ARG A 250 -12.77 0.34 23.07
N SER A 251 -12.43 0.50 24.34
CA SER A 251 -13.40 0.62 25.42
C SER A 251 -12.90 1.50 26.55
N VAL A 252 -13.85 2.04 27.31
CA VAL A 252 -13.59 2.80 28.54
C VAL A 252 -14.18 2.00 29.70
N ASN A 253 -13.33 1.60 30.65
CA ASN A 253 -13.71 0.74 31.76
C ASN A 253 -13.91 1.59 33.02
N GLY A 254 -15.05 2.27 33.07
CA GLY A 254 -15.37 3.21 34.15
C GLY A 254 -14.45 4.42 34.15
N THR A 255 -13.82 4.70 35.30
CA THR A 255 -13.03 5.92 35.52
C THR A 255 -11.57 5.63 35.86
N SER A 256 -11.13 4.37 35.75
CA SER A 256 -9.80 3.90 36.17
C SER A 256 -8.93 3.36 35.04
N SER A 257 -9.53 2.95 33.92
CA SER A 257 -8.75 2.37 32.81
C SER A 257 -9.48 2.42 31.47
N ILE A 258 -8.72 2.19 30.40
CA ILE A 258 -9.20 1.97 29.05
C ILE A 258 -8.54 0.74 28.43
N ILE A 259 -9.17 0.21 27.38
CA ILE A 259 -8.52 -0.71 26.44
C ILE A 259 -8.27 0.05 25.16
N ALA A 260 -7.02 0.09 24.70
CA ALA A 260 -6.64 0.82 23.50
C ALA A 260 -5.60 0.08 22.66
N ASP A 261 -5.59 0.43 21.38
CA ASP A 261 -4.46 0.18 20.50
C ASP A 261 -3.70 1.50 20.32
N TYR A 262 -2.39 1.45 20.18
CA TYR A 262 -1.61 2.64 19.87
C TYR A 262 -0.38 2.33 19.02
N CYS A 263 0.03 3.31 18.25
CA CYS A 263 1.16 3.20 17.34
C CYS A 263 1.88 4.54 17.21
N ARG A 264 3.09 4.50 16.64
CA ARG A 264 3.87 5.70 16.34
C ARG A 264 4.68 5.50 15.07
N GLN A 265 4.72 6.50 14.21
CA GLN A 265 5.70 6.56 13.13
C GLN A 265 7.09 6.79 13.72
N ILE A 266 8.04 5.90 13.41
CA ILE A 266 9.41 5.99 13.93
C ILE A 266 10.16 7.16 13.29
N SER A 267 9.95 7.38 12.00
CA SER A 267 10.70 8.34 11.19
C SER A 267 10.05 9.73 11.20
N ALA A 268 10.89 10.76 11.27
CA ALA A 268 10.46 12.15 11.30
C ALA A 268 9.93 12.60 9.94
N ASN A 269 8.92 13.46 9.94
CA ASN A 269 8.39 14.15 8.76
C ASN A 269 7.90 13.21 7.65
N ILE A 270 7.68 11.93 7.96
CA ILE A 270 7.15 10.96 7.00
C ILE A 270 5.64 10.87 7.14
N LEU A 271 4.94 11.37 6.15
CA LEU A 271 3.53 11.05 5.94
C LEU A 271 3.52 9.74 5.13
N SER A 272 2.90 8.68 5.65
CA SER A 272 2.75 7.44 4.87
C SER A 272 1.72 7.69 3.78
N TYR A 273 2.07 7.49 2.50
CA TYR A 273 1.23 7.76 1.34
C TYR A 273 0.84 6.45 0.65
#